data_AF-A3K5E0-F1
#
_entry.id   AF-A3K5E0-F1
#
_cell.length_a   1.000
_cell.length_b   1.000
_cell.length_c   1.000
_cell.angle_alpha   90.00
_cell.angle_beta   90.00
_cell.angle_gamma   90.00
#
_symmetry.space_group_name_H-M   'P 1'
#
loop_
_entity.id
_entity.type
_entity.pdbx_description
1 polymer ?
#
loop_
_entity_poly.entity_id
_entity_poly.type
_entity_poly.pdbx_seq_one_letter_code
_entity_poly.pdbx_strand_id
1 'polypeptide(L)' 'MFKCPHCNYDLRFGASTCPYCFRPTRLRNRAWFWLIIAAVVAFFGYEVYGAVTGTEPLVEMDEKTVPLSDS' A
#
# COMPACT_ATOMS: atom_id res chain seq x y z
N MET A 1 12.42 13.15 11.50
CA MET A 1 11.67 13.98 12.48
C MET A 1 10.80 14.98 11.73
N PHE A 2 9.51 15.09 12.07
CA PHE A 2 8.63 16.15 11.55
C PHE A 2 8.52 17.26 12.60
N LYS A 3 8.78 18.51 12.24
CA LYS A 3 8.71 19.66 13.17
C LYS A 3 7.56 20.60 12.83
N CYS A 4 6.97 21.22 13.85
CA CYS A 4 5.91 22.19 13.68
C CYS A 4 6.50 23.48 13.12
N PRO A 5 5.98 24.04 12.01
CA PRO A 5 6.52 25.29 11.48
C PRO A 5 6.26 26.50 12.40
N HIS A 6 5.33 26.38 13.36
CA HIS A 6 4.94 27.48 14.24
C HIS A 6 5.63 27.46 15.60
N CYS A 7 5.64 26.30 16.27
CA CYS A 7 6.20 26.18 17.63
C CYS A 7 7.45 25.30 17.69
N ASN A 8 7.93 24.80 16.55
CA ASN A 8 9.11 23.93 16.44
C ASN A 8 9.05 22.61 17.25
N TYR A 9 7.87 22.26 17.77
CA TYR A 9 7.61 21.01 18.48
C TYR A 9 7.78 19.80 17.55
N ASP A 10 8.33 18.71 18.08
CA ASP A 10 8.50 17.45 17.36
C ASP A 10 7.16 16.72 17.23
N LEU A 11 6.69 16.55 15.99
CA LEU A 11 5.46 15.87 15.69
C LEU A 11 5.65 14.37 15.49
N ARG A 12 4.63 13.66 15.95
CA ARG A 12 4.38 12.27 15.57
C ARG A 12 4.05 12.17 14.09
N PHE A 13 4.50 11.07 13.48
CA PHE A 13 4.16 10.71 12.11
C PHE A 13 2.64 10.60 11.93
N GLY A 14 2.10 11.12 10.84
CA GLY A 14 0.65 11.08 10.55
C GLY A 14 -0.22 12.08 11.33
N ALA A 15 0.32 12.83 12.30
CA ALA A 15 -0.45 13.85 13.03
C ALA A 15 -0.97 14.96 12.09
N SER A 16 -2.28 15.25 12.14
CA SER A 16 -2.95 16.31 11.36
C SER A 16 -2.87 17.70 12.01
N THR A 17 -2.76 17.74 13.35
CA THR A 17 -2.67 18.95 14.16
C THR A 17 -1.53 18.84 15.17
N CYS A 18 -0.88 19.96 15.49
CA CYS A 18 0.13 20.00 16.54
C CYS A 18 -0.54 19.99 17.93
N PRO A 19 -0.11 19.17 18.89
CA PRO A 19 -0.72 19.10 20.23
C PRO A 19 -0.44 20.33 21.10
N TYR A 20 0.59 21.12 20.76
CA TYR A 20 1.00 22.27 21.56
C TYR A 20 0.32 23.57 21.10
N CYS A 21 0.36 23.85 19.78
CA CYS A 21 -0.16 25.10 19.23
C CYS A 21 -1.48 24.94 18.46
N PHE A 22 -2.00 23.71 18.34
CA PHE A 22 -3.24 23.36 17.64
C PHE A 22 -3.33 23.82 16.18
N ARG A 23 -2.19 24.20 15.58
CA ARG A 23 -2.09 24.56 14.16
C ARG A 23 -2.02 23.31 13.29
N PRO A 24 -2.53 23.40 12.05
CA PRO A 24 -2.43 22.31 11.09
C PRO A 24 -0.97 22.01 10.76
N THR A 25 -0.66 20.73 10.60
CA THR A 25 0.70 20.25 10.32
C THR A 25 0.97 20.25 8.82
N ARG A 26 2.24 20.11 8.41
CA ARG A 26 2.60 20.06 6.99
C ARG A 26 1.96 18.83 6.32
N LEU A 27 1.46 19.04 5.11
CA LEU A 27 0.91 17.99 4.23
C LEU A 27 1.80 16.74 4.13
N ARG A 28 3.11 16.96 4.11
CA ARG A 28 4.11 15.87 4.03
C ARG A 28 4.05 14.89 5.20
N ASN A 29 3.63 15.33 6.41
CA ASN A 29 3.50 14.44 7.56
C ASN A 29 2.30 13.48 7.42
N ARG A 30 1.24 13.91 6.74
CA ARG A 30 0.04 13.10 6.52
C ARG A 30 0.07 12.30 5.22
N ALA A 31 0.76 12.77 4.19
CA ALA A 31 0.82 12.09 2.89
C ALA A 31 1.41 10.69 3.00
N TRP A 32 2.52 10.54 3.72
CA TRP A 32 3.17 9.24 3.92
C TRP A 32 2.30 8.27 4.73
N PHE A 33 1.49 8.76 5.67
CA PHE A 33 0.57 7.92 6.44
C PHE A 33 -0.47 7.27 5.52
N TRP A 34 -1.08 8.04 4.62
CA TRP A 34 -2.04 7.52 3.65
C TRP A 34 -1.40 6.57 2.63
N LEU A 35 -0.18 6.84 2.19
CA LEU A 35 0.56 5.92 1.31
C LEU A 35 0.85 4.58 1.98
N ILE A 36 1.24 4.58 3.26
CA ILE A 36 1.47 3.35 4.01
C ILE A 36 0.16 2.58 4.19
N ILE A 37 -0.94 3.26 4.54
CA ILE A 37 -2.26 2.60 4.64
C ILE A 37 -2.64 1.99 3.29
N ALA A 38 -2.50 2.73 2.19
CA ALA A 38 -2.83 2.22 0.86
C ALA A 38 -1.96 1.01 0.49
N ALA A 39 -0.66 1.03 0.82
CA ALA A 39 0.24 -0.09 0.59
C ALA A 39 -0.12 -1.32 1.43
N VAL A 40 -0.47 -1.14 2.70
CA VAL A 40 -0.92 -2.21 3.61
C VAL A 40 -2.25 -2.79 3.11
N VAL A 41 -3.22 -1.94 2.77
CA VAL A 41 -4.51 -2.38 2.22
C VAL A 41 -4.33 -3.09 0.89
N ALA A 42 -3.43 -2.62 0.03
CA ALA A 42 -3.10 -3.34 -1.20
C ALA A 42 -2.49 -4.70 -0.85
N PHE A 43 -1.43 -4.75 -0.04
CA PHE A 43 -0.72 -5.99 0.31
C PHE A 43 -1.65 -7.05 0.91
N PHE A 44 -2.37 -6.72 1.98
CA PHE A 44 -3.30 -7.67 2.62
C PHE A 44 -4.59 -7.84 1.82
N GLY A 45 -5.03 -6.80 1.11
CA GLY A 45 -6.14 -6.88 0.18
C GLY A 45 -5.85 -7.88 -0.93
N TYR A 46 -4.65 -7.92 -1.51
CA TYR A 46 -4.29 -8.91 -2.53
C TYR A 46 -4.43 -10.35 -2.01
N GLU A 47 -4.01 -10.63 -0.77
CA GLU A 47 -4.17 -11.97 -0.18
C GLU A 47 -5.64 -12.32 0.07
N VAL A 48 -6.43 -11.38 0.60
CA VAL A 48 -7.86 -11.58 0.87
C VAL A 48 -8.67 -11.65 -0.42
N TYR A 49 -8.39 -10.79 -1.41
CA TYR A 49 -9.03 -10.81 -2.71
C TYR A 49 -8.70 -12.10 -3.47
N GLY A 50 -7.44 -12.57 -3.45
CA GLY A 50 -7.07 -13.84 -4.07
C GLY A 50 -7.80 -15.05 -3.46
N ALA A 51 -8.04 -15.03 -2.15
CA ALA A 51 -8.82 -16.05 -1.47
C ALA A 51 -10.34 -15.98 -1.78
N VAL A 52 -10.88 -14.78 -2.05
CA VAL A 52 -12.31 -14.56 -2.31
C VAL A 52 -12.67 -14.73 -3.79
N THR A 53 -11.79 -14.40 -4.73
CA THR A 53 -12.11 -14.44 -6.17
C THR A 53 -11.89 -15.79 -6.83
N GLY A 54 -11.30 -16.79 -6.17
CA GLY A 54 -11.12 -18.13 -6.75
C GLY A 54 -10.41 -18.10 -8.11
N THR A 55 -9.62 -17.06 -8.38
CA THR A 55 -8.84 -16.97 -9.60
C THR A 55 -7.55 -17.72 -9.36
N GLU A 56 -7.57 -18.98 -9.75
CA GLU A 56 -6.38 -19.74 -10.13
C GLU A 56 -5.44 -18.77 -10.89
N PRO A 57 -4.13 -18.73 -10.55
CA PRO A 57 -3.20 -17.90 -11.29
C PRO A 57 -3.31 -18.28 -12.77
N LEU A 58 -3.56 -17.30 -13.65
CA LEU A 58 -3.47 -17.48 -15.11
C LEU A 58 -1.99 -17.64 -15.52
N VAL A 59 -1.36 -18.70 -15.03
CA VAL A 59 -0.10 -19.25 -15.53
C VAL A 59 -0.34 -20.72 -15.83
N GLU A 60 -1.31 -20.98 -16.71
CA GLU A 60 -1.36 -22.25 -17.43
C GLU A 60 -1.51 -21.88 -18.91
N MET A 61 -0.38 -21.53 -19.54
CA MET A 61 -0.31 -21.65 -20.99
C MET A 61 -0.13 -23.14 -21.30
N ASP A 62 -1.27 -23.78 -21.46
CA ASP A 62 -1.57 -24.89 -22.37
C ASP A 62 -0.35 -25.69 -22.85
N GLU A 63 -0.22 -26.87 -22.26
CA GLU A 63 0.38 -28.06 -22.85
C GLU A 63 -0.11 -28.24 -24.30
N LYS A 64 0.67 -27.77 -25.27
CA LYS A 64 0.54 -28.27 -26.64
C LYS A 64 1.40 -29.50 -26.80
N THR A 65 0.82 -30.64 -26.44
CA THR A 65 1.28 -31.96 -26.89
C THR A 65 1.38 -31.93 -28.42
N VAL A 66 2.62 -31.84 -28.93
CA VAL A 66 2.91 -32.05 -30.35
C VAL A 66 2.71 -33.54 -30.60
N PRO A 67 1.78 -33.96 -31.47
CA PRO A 67 1.68 -35.37 -31.81
C PRO A 67 2.94 -35.78 -32.58
N LEU A 68 3.56 -36.86 -32.10
CA LEU A 68 4.59 -37.62 -32.78
C LEU A 68 4.06 -38.01 -34.18
N SER A 69 4.71 -37.54 -35.24
CA SER A 69 4.49 -38.05 -36.60
C SER A 69 5.79 -38.65 -37.11
N ASP A 70 5.87 -39.98 -37.06
CA ASP A 70 6.82 -40.77 -37.83
C ASP A 70 6.50 -40.64 -39.33
N SER A 71 7.50 -40.24 -40.13
CA SER A 71 7.65 -40.55 -41.57
C SER A 71 9.06 -40.19 -42.03
#